data_AF-A0A8S3EWK0-F1
#
_entry.id   AF-A0A8S3EWK0-F1
#
_cell.length_a   1.000
_cell.length_b   1.000
_cell.length_c   1.000
_cell.angle_alpha   90.00
_cell.angle_beta   90.00
_cell.angle_gamma   90.00
#
_symmetry.space_group_name_H-M   'P 1'
#
loop_
_entity.id
_entity.type
_entity.pdbx_description
1 polymer ?
#
loop_
_entity_poly.entity_id
_entity_poly.type
_entity_poly.pdbx_seq_one_letter_code
_entity_poly.pdbx_strand_id
1 'polypeptide(L)'
;YIIMLHTITIDHVKEALDQFNRGQKYLYNTITTTIKENQTNEHWLAQLLNELRDNVDLFENMNDQFLDFLQLQINWAKQTKVVLDTFGTFQITLISSNTKHAQRYLGFLFTLFAIPENSTNPPLVHDFAHETLQQLVLIVPLSLTLLCPTAEQHFPFMTKDVNIQVIYIRNLLRSLSYLSMQRSRYLEIIASKLIRIDVRINYKNL
;
A
#
# COMPACT_ATOMS: atom_id res chain seq x y z
N TYR A 1 -16.36 -37.92 12.53
CA TYR A 1 -15.88 -37.85 11.14
C TYR A 1 -16.27 -36.48 10.58
N ILE A 2 -15.73 -35.39 11.13
CA ILE A 2 -14.48 -34.73 10.67
C ILE A 2 -14.44 -34.71 9.14
N ILE A 3 -15.29 -33.87 8.55
CA ILE A 3 -15.17 -33.48 7.15
C ILE A 3 -14.05 -32.44 7.12
N MET A 4 -12.90 -32.92 6.64
CA MET A 4 -11.84 -32.19 5.94
C MET A 4 -11.86 -30.66 6.06
N LEU A 5 -10.98 -30.15 6.93
CA LEU A 5 -10.33 -28.85 6.82
C LEU A 5 -9.48 -28.81 5.54
N HIS A 6 -10.09 -28.94 4.37
CA HIS A 6 -9.44 -28.53 3.13
C HIS A 6 -9.42 -27.00 3.15
N THR A 7 -8.23 -26.47 3.44
CA THR A 7 -7.62 -25.36 2.71
C THR A 7 -8.57 -24.80 1.67
N ILE A 8 -9.11 -23.61 1.92
CA ILE A 8 -9.73 -22.83 0.83
C ILE A 8 -8.65 -22.70 -0.25
N THR A 9 -8.83 -23.44 -1.33
CA THR A 9 -8.04 -23.25 -2.53
C THR A 9 -8.41 -21.90 -3.09
N ILE A 10 -7.40 -21.24 -3.65
CA ILE A 10 -7.46 -19.97 -4.37
C ILE A 10 -8.67 -19.90 -5.34
N ASP A 11 -9.18 -21.04 -5.80
CA ASP A 11 -10.42 -21.21 -6.59
C ASP A 11 -11.69 -20.59 -5.99
N HIS A 12 -11.80 -20.45 -4.66
CA HIS A 12 -12.99 -19.85 -4.02
C HIS A 12 -12.85 -18.34 -3.77
N VAL A 13 -11.75 -17.71 -4.21
CA VAL A 13 -11.55 -16.25 -4.05
C VAL A 13 -12.68 -15.49 -4.71
N LYS A 14 -13.08 -15.87 -5.92
CA LYS A 14 -14.23 -15.29 -6.63
C LYS A 14 -15.53 -15.41 -5.84
N GLU A 15 -15.82 -16.61 -5.32
CA GLU A 15 -17.05 -16.87 -4.56
C GLU A 15 -17.08 -16.08 -3.25
N ALA A 16 -15.94 -15.94 -2.57
CA ALA A 16 -15.84 -15.16 -1.36
C ALA A 16 -16.01 -13.66 -1.60
N LEU A 17 -15.47 -13.13 -2.70
CA LEU A 17 -15.65 -11.74 -3.12
C LEU A 17 -17.13 -11.47 -3.49
N ASP A 18 -17.78 -12.39 -4.17
CA ASP A 18 -19.21 -12.30 -4.48
C ASP A 18 -20.09 -12.40 -3.22
N GLN A 19 -19.78 -13.31 -2.28
CA GLN A 19 -20.47 -13.38 -0.99
C GLN A 19 -20.33 -12.08 -0.20
N PHE A 20 -19.14 -11.47 -0.19
CA PHE A 20 -18.91 -10.19 0.47
C PHE A 20 -19.77 -9.08 -0.16
N ASN A 21 -19.84 -9.00 -1.49
CA ASN A 21 -20.72 -8.06 -2.20
C ASN A 21 -22.21 -8.26 -1.85
N ARG A 22 -22.61 -9.50 -1.55
CA ARG A 22 -23.98 -9.85 -1.09
C ARG A 22 -24.20 -9.66 0.41
N GLY A 23 -23.22 -9.13 1.15
CA GLY A 23 -23.29 -8.91 2.60
C GLY A 23 -23.09 -10.18 3.45
N GLN A 24 -22.72 -11.30 2.83
CA GLN A 24 -22.44 -12.57 3.51
C GLN A 24 -20.97 -12.63 3.93
N LYS A 25 -20.73 -12.90 5.21
CA LYS A 25 -19.38 -12.78 5.80
C LYS A 25 -18.63 -14.10 5.97
N TYR A 26 -19.25 -15.25 5.68
CA TYR A 26 -18.65 -16.55 6.01
C TYR A 26 -17.36 -16.81 5.22
N LEU A 27 -17.43 -16.91 3.89
CA LEU A 27 -16.22 -17.16 3.07
C LEU A 27 -15.23 -16.00 3.16
N TYR A 28 -15.72 -14.76 3.28
CA TYR A 28 -14.88 -13.59 3.52
C TYR A 28 -14.04 -13.73 4.81
N ASN A 29 -14.66 -14.13 5.93
CA ASN A 29 -13.95 -14.34 7.19
C ASN A 29 -12.93 -15.49 7.09
N THR A 30 -13.24 -16.52 6.29
CA THR A 30 -12.29 -17.61 6.08
C THR A 30 -11.09 -17.15 5.26
N ILE A 31 -11.29 -16.44 4.14
CA ILE A 31 -10.18 -15.90 3.34
C ILE A 31 -9.32 -14.93 4.15
N THR A 32 -9.93 -14.03 4.91
CA THR A 32 -9.18 -13.10 5.77
C THR A 32 -8.35 -13.83 6.83
N THR A 33 -8.83 -14.96 7.35
CA THR A 33 -8.06 -15.83 8.26
C THR A 33 -6.92 -16.52 7.53
N THR A 34 -7.18 -17.08 6.35
CA THR A 34 -6.15 -17.75 5.53
C THR A 34 -5.04 -16.80 5.09
N ILE A 35 -5.37 -15.54 4.76
CA ILE A 35 -4.38 -14.49 4.45
C ILE A 35 -3.44 -14.26 5.63
N LYS A 36 -3.97 -14.19 6.86
CA LYS A 36 -3.15 -13.98 8.06
C LYS A 36 -2.19 -15.15 8.31
N GLU A 37 -2.65 -16.37 8.05
CA GLU A 37 -1.87 -17.59 8.24
C GLU A 37 -0.77 -17.75 7.17
N ASN A 38 -1.03 -17.32 5.93
CA ASN A 38 -0.15 -17.53 4.78
C ASN A 38 0.63 -16.28 4.32
N GLN A 39 0.59 -15.18 5.06
CA GLN A 39 1.24 -13.90 4.70
C GLN A 39 2.77 -13.96 4.49
N THR A 40 3.43 -15.07 4.85
CA THR A 40 4.86 -15.30 4.64
C THR A 40 5.14 -16.26 3.49
N ASN A 41 4.13 -16.91 2.92
CA ASN A 41 4.27 -17.85 1.83
C ASN A 41 4.23 -17.09 0.49
N GLU A 42 5.40 -16.90 -0.11
CA GLU A 42 5.56 -16.21 -1.40
C GLU A 42 4.66 -16.79 -2.50
N HIS A 43 4.70 -18.11 -2.70
CA HIS A 43 3.96 -18.75 -3.79
C HIS A 43 2.46 -18.57 -3.60
N TRP A 44 1.96 -18.81 -2.38
CA TRP A 44 0.55 -18.66 -2.09
C TRP A 44 0.08 -17.21 -2.24
N LEU A 45 0.85 -16.23 -1.76
CA LEU A 45 0.53 -14.81 -1.92
C LEU A 45 0.53 -14.39 -3.40
N ALA A 46 1.53 -14.80 -4.17
CA ALA A 46 1.59 -14.49 -5.60
C ALA A 46 0.37 -15.07 -6.34
N GLN A 47 -0.04 -16.31 -6.03
CA GLN A 47 -1.23 -16.89 -6.62
C GLN A 47 -2.51 -16.14 -6.22
N LEU A 48 -2.69 -15.83 -4.93
CA LEU A 48 -3.83 -15.03 -4.47
C LEU A 48 -3.91 -13.69 -5.23
N LEU A 49 -2.80 -12.97 -5.34
CA LEU A 49 -2.75 -11.68 -6.01
C LEU A 49 -3.06 -11.78 -7.52
N ASN A 50 -2.63 -12.86 -8.18
CA ASN A 50 -3.00 -13.13 -9.56
C ASN A 50 -4.50 -13.38 -9.70
N GLU A 51 -5.13 -14.17 -8.82
CA GLU A 51 -6.59 -14.35 -8.88
C GLU A 51 -7.37 -13.06 -8.61
N LEU A 52 -6.91 -12.23 -7.65
CA LEU A 52 -7.55 -10.94 -7.40
C LEU A 52 -7.44 -10.03 -8.63
N ARG A 53 -6.32 -10.08 -9.36
CA ARG A 53 -6.15 -9.39 -10.64
C ARG A 53 -7.09 -9.92 -11.71
N ASP A 54 -7.24 -11.23 -11.81
CA ASP A 54 -8.08 -11.85 -12.84
C ASP A 54 -9.59 -11.66 -12.55
N ASN A 55 -9.93 -11.19 -11.35
CA ASN A 55 -11.30 -10.88 -10.91
C ASN A 55 -11.49 -9.40 -10.51
N VAL A 56 -10.76 -8.46 -11.13
CA VAL A 56 -10.85 -7.01 -10.82
C VAL A 56 -12.26 -6.43 -10.94
N ASP A 57 -13.11 -6.98 -11.80
CA ASP A 57 -14.49 -6.50 -11.99
C ASP A 57 -15.34 -6.60 -10.71
N LEU A 58 -15.02 -7.54 -9.81
CA LEU A 58 -15.73 -7.72 -8.55
C LEU A 58 -15.50 -6.57 -7.56
N PHE A 59 -14.44 -5.78 -7.78
CA PHE A 59 -14.07 -4.65 -6.93
C PHE A 59 -14.83 -3.36 -7.27
N GLU A 60 -15.59 -3.34 -8.37
CA GLU A 60 -16.43 -2.19 -8.73
C GLU A 60 -17.46 -1.90 -7.62
N ASN A 61 -18.02 -2.95 -7.02
CA ASN A 61 -19.01 -2.87 -5.93
C ASN A 61 -18.40 -2.99 -4.53
N MET A 62 -17.15 -3.42 -4.41
CA MET A 62 -16.50 -3.51 -3.10
C MET A 62 -16.07 -2.13 -2.61
N ASN A 63 -16.37 -1.88 -1.33
CA ASN A 63 -15.70 -0.83 -0.57
C ASN A 63 -14.21 -1.18 -0.44
N ASP A 64 -13.37 -0.14 -0.36
CA ASP A 64 -11.92 -0.22 -0.19
C ASP A 64 -11.46 -1.08 1.02
N GLN A 65 -12.39 -1.45 1.92
CA GLN A 65 -12.20 -2.27 3.11
C GLN A 65 -11.40 -3.57 2.89
N PHE A 66 -11.69 -4.36 1.85
CA PHE A 66 -10.94 -5.60 1.62
C PHE A 66 -9.51 -5.31 1.17
N LEU A 67 -9.32 -4.29 0.34
CA LEU A 67 -8.00 -3.90 -0.14
C LEU A 67 -7.15 -3.29 0.99
N ASP A 68 -7.78 -2.53 1.89
CA ASP A 68 -7.15 -2.00 3.09
C ASP A 68 -6.80 -3.12 4.07
N PHE A 69 -7.69 -4.11 4.23
CA PHE A 69 -7.40 -5.31 4.99
C PHE A 69 -6.17 -6.04 4.45
N LEU A 70 -6.12 -6.29 3.14
CA LEU A 70 -5.00 -6.95 2.47
C LEU A 70 -3.68 -6.21 2.72
N GLN A 71 -3.70 -4.88 2.60
CA GLN A 71 -2.53 -4.03 2.87
C GLN A 71 -2.09 -4.08 4.34
N LEU A 72 -3.03 -4.15 5.28
CA LEU A 72 -2.71 -4.19 6.71
C LEU A 72 -2.22 -5.57 7.18
N GLN A 73 -2.67 -6.66 6.54
CA GLN A 73 -2.29 -8.00 6.97
C GLN A 73 -0.91 -8.43 6.47
N ILE A 74 -0.49 -7.97 5.30
CA ILE A 74 0.77 -8.38 4.70
C ILE A 74 1.91 -7.53 5.29
N ASN A 75 2.94 -8.19 5.82
CA ASN A 75 4.16 -7.49 6.23
C ASN A 75 5.03 -7.14 5.02
N TRP A 76 4.73 -6.03 4.35
CA TRP A 76 5.41 -5.54 3.14
C TRP A 76 6.92 -5.37 3.30
N ALA A 77 7.39 -5.05 4.51
CA ALA A 77 8.81 -4.88 4.82
C ALA A 77 9.63 -6.19 4.73
N LYS A 78 8.95 -7.35 4.64
CA LYS A 78 9.55 -8.68 4.55
C LYS A 78 9.22 -9.41 3.25
N GLN A 79 8.47 -8.79 2.35
CA GLN A 79 8.04 -9.44 1.12
C GLN A 79 9.17 -9.50 0.09
N THR A 80 9.07 -10.50 -0.79
CA THR A 80 10.03 -10.71 -1.87
C THR A 80 9.64 -9.90 -3.10
N LYS A 81 10.59 -9.78 -4.03
CA LYS A 81 10.36 -9.05 -5.29
C LYS A 81 9.16 -9.62 -6.06
N VAL A 82 9.00 -10.94 -6.07
CA VAL A 82 7.89 -11.63 -6.77
C VAL A 82 6.54 -11.16 -6.23
N VAL A 83 6.36 -11.13 -4.91
CA VAL A 83 5.10 -10.69 -4.29
C VAL A 83 4.85 -9.20 -4.55
N LEU A 84 5.89 -8.37 -4.42
CA LEU A 84 5.80 -6.93 -4.67
C LEU A 84 5.40 -6.64 -6.12
N ASP A 85 6.09 -7.21 -7.10
CA ASP A 85 5.79 -7.03 -8.52
C ASP A 85 4.38 -7.51 -8.88
N THR A 86 3.96 -8.66 -8.34
CA THR A 86 2.62 -9.21 -8.55
C THR A 86 1.56 -8.30 -7.95
N PHE A 87 1.80 -7.75 -6.75
CA PHE A 87 0.91 -6.79 -6.11
C PHE A 87 0.82 -5.47 -6.88
N GLY A 88 1.95 -4.95 -7.35
CA GLY A 88 1.99 -3.76 -8.21
C GLY A 88 1.16 -3.95 -9.46
N THR A 89 1.35 -5.07 -10.16
CA THR A 89 0.58 -5.42 -11.36
C THR A 89 -0.92 -5.51 -11.09
N PHE A 90 -1.31 -6.16 -9.99
CA PHE A 90 -2.71 -6.22 -9.55
C PHE A 90 -3.30 -4.81 -9.34
N GLN A 91 -2.63 -3.95 -8.57
CA GLN A 91 -3.13 -2.62 -8.24
C GLN A 91 -3.19 -1.70 -9.47
N ILE A 92 -2.18 -1.75 -10.34
CA ILE A 92 -2.19 -1.01 -11.59
C ILE A 92 -3.34 -1.47 -12.50
N THR A 93 -3.59 -2.78 -12.59
CA THR A 93 -4.74 -3.32 -13.35
C THR A 93 -6.06 -2.83 -12.76
N LEU A 94 -6.23 -2.95 -11.44
CA LEU A 94 -7.43 -2.50 -10.74
C LEU A 94 -7.71 -1.00 -10.97
N ILE A 95 -6.68 -0.16 -10.87
CA ILE A 95 -6.81 1.29 -11.03
C ILE A 95 -7.07 1.67 -12.50
N SER A 96 -6.49 0.93 -13.44
CA SER A 96 -6.75 1.11 -14.88
C SER A 96 -8.22 0.80 -15.21
N SER A 97 -8.80 -0.20 -14.56
CA SER A 97 -10.23 -0.52 -14.69
C SER A 97 -11.12 0.46 -13.92
N ASN A 98 -10.69 0.94 -12.76
CA ASN A 98 -11.45 1.89 -11.95
C ASN A 98 -10.54 2.86 -11.18
N THR A 99 -10.47 4.10 -11.66
CA THR A 99 -9.58 5.13 -11.12
C THR A 99 -9.91 5.57 -9.69
N LYS A 100 -11.09 5.21 -9.15
CA LYS A 100 -11.47 5.55 -7.76
C LYS A 100 -10.47 5.02 -6.73
N HIS A 101 -9.81 3.90 -7.02
CA HIS A 101 -8.84 3.27 -6.12
C HIS A 101 -7.45 3.94 -6.12
N ALA A 102 -7.20 4.91 -7.01
CA ALA A 102 -5.88 5.53 -7.16
C ALA A 102 -5.41 6.23 -5.88
N GLN A 103 -6.28 7.01 -5.22
CA GLN A 103 -5.92 7.74 -4.00
C GLN A 103 -5.52 6.80 -2.86
N ARG A 104 -6.28 5.72 -2.67
CA ARG A 104 -6.01 4.68 -1.69
C ARG A 104 -4.66 4.02 -1.93
N TYR A 105 -4.38 3.68 -3.19
CA TYR A 105 -3.10 3.06 -3.53
C TYR A 105 -1.92 4.02 -3.40
N LEU A 106 -2.07 5.30 -3.78
CA LEU A 106 -1.08 6.33 -3.48
C LEU A 106 -0.77 6.40 -1.98
N GLY A 107 -1.80 6.41 -1.14
CA GLY A 107 -1.66 6.40 0.31
C GLY A 107 -0.79 5.25 0.78
N PHE A 108 -1.11 4.04 0.30
CA PHE A 108 -0.29 2.85 0.56
C PHE A 108 1.16 3.01 0.12
N LEU A 109 1.45 3.50 -1.09
CA LEU A 109 2.83 3.71 -1.55
C LEU A 109 3.60 4.68 -0.65
N PHE A 110 2.95 5.74 -0.15
CA PHE A 110 3.57 6.63 0.83
C PHE A 110 3.79 5.95 2.19
N THR A 111 2.95 5.00 2.62
CA THR A 111 3.27 4.22 3.84
C THR A 111 4.57 3.42 3.68
N LEU A 112 4.87 2.93 2.47
CA LEU A 112 6.11 2.20 2.20
C LEU A 112 7.35 3.11 2.30
N PHE A 113 7.21 4.42 2.02
CA PHE A 113 8.31 5.38 2.19
C PHE A 113 8.77 5.52 3.64
N ALA A 114 7.94 5.12 4.61
CA ALA A 114 8.26 5.15 6.04
C ALA A 114 8.88 3.83 6.54
N ILE A 115 9.03 2.80 5.70
CA ILE A 115 9.58 1.51 6.14
C ILE A 115 11.05 1.68 6.54
N PRO A 116 11.43 1.32 7.78
CA PRO A 116 12.78 1.50 8.30
C PRO A 116 13.87 0.74 7.52
N GLU A 117 15.10 1.28 7.52
CA GLU A 117 16.28 0.66 6.89
C GLU A 117 16.77 -0.63 7.58
N ASN A 118 16.34 -0.88 8.81
CA ASN A 118 16.64 -2.12 9.52
C ASN A 118 15.63 -3.24 9.23
N SER A 119 14.73 -3.06 8.26
CA SER A 119 13.86 -4.13 7.76
C SER A 119 14.62 -5.16 6.94
N THR A 120 13.95 -6.24 6.50
CA THR A 120 14.61 -7.36 5.81
C THR A 120 15.21 -6.96 4.46
N ASN A 121 14.50 -6.12 3.68
CA ASN A 121 15.04 -5.56 2.43
C ASN A 121 14.42 -4.19 2.11
N PRO A 122 14.78 -3.12 2.85
CA PRO A 122 14.22 -1.79 2.67
C PRO A 122 14.45 -1.20 1.27
N PRO A 123 15.64 -1.31 0.65
CA PRO A 123 15.86 -0.80 -0.70
C PRO A 123 14.87 -1.39 -1.70
N LEU A 124 14.64 -2.71 -1.66
CA LEU A 124 13.69 -3.38 -2.54
C LEU A 124 12.27 -2.80 -2.41
N VAL A 125 11.80 -2.56 -1.18
CA VAL A 125 10.45 -2.05 -0.94
C VAL A 125 10.32 -0.59 -1.34
N HIS A 126 11.36 0.23 -1.09
CA HIS A 126 11.38 1.62 -1.54
C HIS A 126 11.46 1.72 -3.07
N ASP A 127 12.30 0.90 -3.71
CA ASP A 127 12.41 0.83 -5.17
C ASP A 127 11.07 0.44 -5.80
N PHE A 128 10.42 -0.62 -5.27
CA PHE A 128 9.08 -1.00 -5.67
C PHE A 128 8.09 0.17 -5.56
N ALA A 129 8.09 0.89 -4.44
CA ALA A 129 7.19 2.02 -4.23
C ALA A 129 7.45 3.15 -5.24
N HIS A 130 8.72 3.44 -5.53
CA HIS A 130 9.14 4.45 -6.50
C HIS A 130 8.81 4.10 -7.94
N GLU A 131 9.07 2.86 -8.36
CA GLU A 131 8.75 2.34 -9.69
C GLU A 131 7.24 2.33 -9.93
N THR A 132 6.48 1.84 -8.96
CA THR A 132 5.03 1.79 -9.04
C THR A 132 4.40 3.18 -9.04
N LEU A 133 4.93 4.13 -8.24
CA LEU A 133 4.45 5.50 -8.23
C LEU A 133 4.65 6.17 -9.59
N GLN A 134 5.76 5.91 -10.27
CA GLN A 134 5.99 6.40 -11.64
C GLN A 134 4.98 5.83 -12.62
N GLN A 135 4.71 4.52 -12.58
CA GLN A 135 3.71 3.88 -13.44
C GLN A 135 2.31 4.43 -13.19
N LEU A 136 1.92 4.58 -11.92
CA LEU A 136 0.60 5.06 -11.54
C LEU A 136 0.32 6.48 -12.04
N VAL A 137 1.32 7.37 -11.96
CA VAL A 137 1.20 8.75 -12.44
C VAL A 137 1.05 8.82 -13.97
N LEU A 138 1.65 7.88 -14.70
CA LEU A 138 1.48 7.78 -16.15
C LEU A 138 0.07 7.31 -16.53
N ILE A 139 -0.48 6.35 -15.78
CA ILE A 139 -1.79 5.74 -16.08
C ILE A 139 -2.95 6.63 -15.64
N VAL A 140 -2.81 7.31 -14.50
CA VAL A 140 -3.83 8.22 -13.97
C VAL A 140 -3.22 9.62 -13.82
N PRO A 141 -3.19 10.46 -14.87
CA PRO A 141 -2.60 11.80 -14.77
C PRO A 141 -3.27 12.67 -13.71
N LEU A 142 -4.57 12.47 -13.45
CA LEU A 142 -5.30 13.15 -12.36
C LEU A 142 -4.75 12.83 -10.97
N SER A 143 -4.04 11.70 -10.79
CA SER A 143 -3.36 11.35 -9.54
C SER A 143 -2.33 12.41 -9.12
N LEU A 144 -1.79 13.19 -10.08
CA LEU A 144 -0.84 14.26 -9.81
C LEU A 144 -1.38 15.31 -8.82
N THR A 145 -2.69 15.59 -8.86
CA THR A 145 -3.32 16.55 -7.93
C THR A 145 -3.47 15.96 -6.53
N LEU A 146 -3.53 14.63 -6.44
CA LEU A 146 -3.68 13.87 -5.19
C LEU A 146 -2.33 13.60 -4.51
N LEU A 147 -1.21 13.66 -5.25
CA LEU A 147 0.12 13.35 -4.73
C LEU A 147 0.48 14.13 -3.46
N CYS A 148 0.37 15.46 -3.50
CA CYS A 148 0.78 16.32 -2.39
C CYS A 148 -0.13 16.17 -1.16
N PRO A 149 -1.48 16.27 -1.28
CA PRO A 149 -2.38 16.02 -0.16
C PRO A 149 -2.17 14.63 0.45
N THR A 150 -1.99 13.59 -0.38
CA THR A 150 -1.82 12.21 0.09
C THR A 150 -0.48 12.01 0.80
N ALA A 151 0.61 12.56 0.26
CA ALA A 151 1.92 12.55 0.92
C ALA A 151 1.86 13.26 2.27
N GLU A 152 1.22 14.42 2.36
CA GLU A 152 1.10 15.15 3.62
C GLU A 152 0.30 14.37 4.68
N GLN A 153 -0.78 13.70 4.27
CA GLN A 153 -1.62 12.86 5.12
C GLN A 153 -0.85 11.66 5.68
N HIS A 154 0.05 11.07 4.89
CA HIS A 154 0.83 9.90 5.27
C HIS A 154 2.22 10.25 5.85
N PHE A 155 2.52 11.54 6.01
CA PHE A 155 3.76 11.98 6.64
C PHE A 155 3.82 11.47 8.10
N PRO A 156 4.92 10.81 8.52
CA PRO A 156 5.02 10.24 9.86
C PRO A 156 4.74 11.25 10.96
N PHE A 157 3.91 10.87 11.93
CA PHE A 157 3.58 11.75 13.05
C PHE A 157 4.85 12.12 13.85
N MET A 158 4.92 13.36 14.35
CA MET A 158 6.15 13.94 14.92
C MET A 158 6.68 13.23 16.18
N THR A 159 5.92 12.32 16.79
CA THR A 159 6.41 11.46 17.89
C THR A 159 7.07 10.17 17.42
N LYS A 160 7.02 9.85 16.11
CA LYS A 160 7.69 8.69 15.56
C LYS A 160 9.20 8.85 15.65
N ASP A 161 9.90 7.72 15.62
CA ASP A 161 11.36 7.66 15.66
C ASP A 161 11.99 8.55 14.58
N VAL A 162 13.10 9.19 14.92
CA VAL A 162 13.81 10.11 14.03
C VAL A 162 14.21 9.41 12.73
N ASN A 163 14.57 8.13 12.78
CA ASN A 163 14.92 7.37 11.57
C ASN A 163 13.74 7.26 10.62
N ILE A 164 12.52 7.05 11.12
CA ILE A 164 11.30 7.00 10.30
C ILE A 164 11.06 8.35 9.59
N GLN A 165 11.27 9.46 10.30
CA GLN A 165 11.17 10.80 9.73
C GLN A 165 12.19 11.01 8.60
N VAL A 166 13.46 10.69 8.87
CA VAL A 166 14.57 10.83 7.91
C VAL A 166 14.34 9.98 6.66
N ILE A 167 13.93 8.73 6.82
CA ILE A 167 13.70 7.80 5.70
C ILE A 167 12.54 8.29 4.84
N TYR A 168 11.44 8.72 5.46
CA TYR A 168 10.29 9.26 4.73
C TYR A 168 10.66 10.50 3.93
N ILE A 169 11.39 11.45 4.54
CA ILE A 169 11.89 12.65 3.86
C ILE A 169 12.82 12.27 2.71
N ARG A 170 13.73 11.31 2.91
CA ARG A 170 14.65 10.85 1.86
C ARG A 170 13.90 10.29 0.65
N ASN A 171 12.90 9.43 0.88
CA ASN A 171 12.09 8.88 -0.20
C ASN A 171 11.22 9.96 -0.88
N LEU A 172 10.66 10.92 -0.13
CA LEU A 172 10.02 12.10 -0.74
C LEU A 172 10.99 12.90 -1.62
N LEU A 173 12.22 13.16 -1.16
CA LEU A 173 13.22 13.87 -1.95
C LEU A 173 13.64 13.07 -3.19
N ARG A 174 13.80 11.74 -3.07
CA ARG A 174 14.07 10.86 -4.22
C ARG A 174 12.99 10.99 -5.29
N SER A 175 11.72 11.08 -4.88
CA SER A 175 10.61 11.21 -5.81
C SER A 175 10.64 12.50 -6.65
N LEU A 176 11.34 13.55 -6.20
CA LEU A 176 11.51 14.82 -6.93
C LEU A 176 12.34 14.68 -8.21
N SER A 177 13.08 13.58 -8.35
CA SER A 177 13.82 13.28 -9.58
C SER A 177 12.87 13.04 -10.76
N TYR A 178 11.73 12.39 -10.52
CA TYR A 178 10.76 12.03 -11.55
C TYR A 178 9.40 12.75 -11.42
N LEU A 179 9.06 13.34 -10.26
CA LEU A 179 7.89 14.21 -10.06
C LEU A 179 8.27 15.70 -10.10
N SER A 180 8.91 16.12 -11.18
CA SER A 180 9.49 17.47 -11.30
C SER A 180 8.48 18.61 -11.07
N MET A 181 7.22 18.41 -11.49
CA MET A 181 6.14 19.39 -11.36
C MET A 181 5.68 19.61 -9.91
N GLN A 182 5.94 18.67 -9.00
CA GLN A 182 5.50 18.73 -7.60
C GLN A 182 6.60 19.25 -6.65
N ARG A 183 7.79 19.60 -7.16
CA ARG A 183 8.96 19.98 -6.37
C ARG A 183 8.67 21.04 -5.33
N SER A 184 8.11 22.18 -5.75
CA SER A 184 7.83 23.30 -4.83
C SER A 184 6.92 22.86 -3.69
N ARG A 185 5.88 22.06 -4.00
CA ARG A 185 4.87 21.65 -3.03
C ARG A 185 5.38 20.58 -2.06
N TYR A 186 6.19 19.64 -2.53
CA TYR A 186 6.85 18.65 -1.67
C TYR A 186 7.88 19.31 -0.73
N LEU A 187 8.66 20.28 -1.22
CA LEU A 187 9.58 21.05 -0.38
C LEU A 187 8.84 21.88 0.66
N GLU A 188 7.69 22.47 0.31
CA GLU A 188 6.80 23.15 1.26
C GLU A 188 6.31 22.21 2.36
N ILE A 189 5.86 21.00 2.01
CA ILE A 189 5.45 19.96 2.98
C ILE A 189 6.62 19.63 3.91
N ILE A 190 7.80 19.34 3.37
CA ILE A 190 8.99 18.99 4.16
C ILE A 190 9.35 20.13 5.11
N ALA A 191 9.46 21.37 4.62
CA ALA A 191 9.80 22.52 5.43
C ALA A 191 8.76 22.75 6.55
N SER A 192 7.47 22.69 6.22
CA SER A 192 6.38 22.84 7.19
C SER A 192 6.46 21.79 8.31
N LYS A 193 6.75 20.52 7.97
CA LYS A 193 6.88 19.45 8.99
C LYS A 193 8.13 19.63 9.85
N LEU A 194 9.26 20.02 9.27
CA LEU A 194 10.50 20.30 10.00
C LEU A 194 10.33 21.45 11.01
N ILE A 195 9.69 22.55 10.60
CA ILE A 195 9.39 23.69 11.48
C ILE A 195 8.52 23.23 12.67
N ARG A 196 7.49 22.41 12.43
CA ARG A 196 6.64 21.91 13.52
C ARG A 196 7.37 20.98 14.48
N ILE A 197 8.32 20.19 14.00
CA ILE A 197 9.19 19.35 14.85
C ILE A 197 10.07 20.24 15.73
N ASP A 198 10.71 21.25 15.13
CA ASP A 198 11.60 22.19 15.84
C ASP A 198 10.87 22.95 16.95
N VAL A 199 9.73 23.57 16.63
CA VAL A 199 8.88 24.29 17.60
C VAL A 199 8.53 23.39 18.80
N ARG A 200 8.18 22.12 18.54
CA ARG A 200 7.84 21.17 19.61
C ARG A 200 9.02 20.82 20.50
N ILE A 201 10.22 20.66 19.95
CA ILE A 201 11.43 20.39 20.72
C ILE A 201 11.71 21.57 21.65
N ASN A 202 11.60 22.80 21.13
CA ASN A 202 11.80 24.03 21.90
C ASN A 202 10.79 24.15 23.07
N TYR A 203 9.52 23.77 22.89
CA TYR A 203 8.53 23.75 23.98
C TYR A 203 8.77 22.67 25.05
N LYS A 204 9.42 21.54 24.72
CA LYS A 204 9.72 20.48 25.70
C LYS A 204 10.95 20.76 26.56
N ASN A 205 11.83 21.66 26.10
CA ASN A 205 13.05 22.05 26.78
C ASN A 205 12.88 23.29 27.68
N LEU A 206 11.65 23.81 27.79
CA LEU A 206 11.20 24.86 28.70
C LEU A 206 10.40 24.23 29.84
#